data_AF-A0A9E2ZEP5-F1
#
_entry.id   AF-A0A9E2ZEP5-F1
#
_cell.length_a   1.000
_cell.length_b   1.000
_cell.length_c   1.000
_cell.angle_alpha   90.00
_cell.angle_beta   90.00
_cell.angle_gamma   90.00
#
_symmetry.space_group_name_H-M   'P 1'
#
loop_
_entity.id
_entity.type
_entity.pdbx_description
1 polymer ?
#
loop_
_entity_poly.entity_id
_entity_poly.type
_entity_poly.pdbx_seq_one_letter_code
_entity_poly.pdbx_strand_id
1 'polypeptide(L)'
;MVLLTSNNTRELTEALKRRCLYLWLDYPNLEHELAIVRLHSPELDRQVARKLVEVVHQVRELDLKKPPSIAESIDWARALLLLGADDIDAETFAQTMSVIVKHRTDLDTVAARVGVKLDPAADAAHAASAGHPGSPSADAA
;
A
#
# COMPACT_ATOMS: atom_id res chain seq x y z
N MET A 1 -25.75 10.75 -22.45
CA MET A 1 -25.37 10.20 -21.14
C MET A 1 -24.46 11.23 -20.47
N VAL A 2 -24.78 11.68 -19.26
CA VAL A 2 -23.96 12.66 -18.52
C VAL A 2 -23.31 11.92 -17.35
N LEU A 3 -21.98 12.02 -17.24
CA LEU A 3 -21.21 11.45 -16.13
C LEU A 3 -20.57 12.60 -15.35
N LEU A 4 -20.73 12.59 -14.03
CA LEU A 4 -20.14 13.56 -13.12
C LEU A 4 -19.21 12.81 -12.17
N THR A 5 -17.98 13.29 -12.03
CA THR A 5 -17.04 12.79 -11.03
C THR A 5 -16.87 13.82 -9.92
N SER A 6 -16.74 13.36 -8.69
CA SER A 6 -16.43 14.19 -7.54
C SER A 6 -15.44 13.42 -6.67
N ASN A 7 -14.44 14.11 -6.16
CA ASN A 7 -13.51 13.62 -5.15
C ASN A 7 -14.01 13.92 -3.72
N ASN A 8 -15.30 14.25 -3.60
CA ASN A 8 -15.99 14.63 -2.36
C ASN A 8 -15.34 15.78 -1.57
N THR A 9 -14.47 16.59 -2.17
CA THR A 9 -13.89 17.78 -1.51
C THR A 9 -14.93 18.90 -1.33
N ARG A 10 -15.93 18.95 -2.22
CA ARG A 10 -17.11 19.81 -2.09
C ARG A 10 -18.34 18.93 -2.24
N GLU A 11 -19.24 19.00 -1.26
CA GLU A 11 -20.47 18.22 -1.31
C GLU A 11 -21.37 18.68 -2.46
N LEU A 12 -21.96 17.71 -3.15
CA LEU A 12 -22.98 17.98 -4.14
C LEU A 12 -24.28 18.41 -3.45
N THR A 13 -25.03 19.30 -4.09
CA THR A 13 -26.34 19.73 -3.57
C THR A 13 -27.34 18.58 -3.59
N GLU A 14 -28.25 18.56 -2.62
CA GLU A 14 -29.32 17.55 -2.56
C GLU A 14 -30.18 17.52 -3.83
N ALA A 15 -30.40 18.67 -4.46
CA ALA A 15 -31.13 18.77 -5.72
C ALA A 15 -30.46 18.01 -6.88
N LEU A 16 -29.13 17.87 -6.86
CA LEU A 16 -28.38 17.11 -7.85
C LEU A 16 -28.36 15.63 -7.49
N LYS A 17 -28.09 15.29 -6.22
CA LYS A 17 -28.11 13.91 -5.72
C LYS A 17 -29.44 13.20 -6.01
N ARG A 18 -30.58 13.90 -5.89
CA ARG A 18 -31.92 13.34 -6.20
C ARG A 18 -32.19 13.09 -7.69
N ARG A 19 -31.34 13.58 -8.60
CA ARG A 19 -31.49 13.45 -10.06
C ARG A 19 -30.44 12.54 -10.69
N CYS A 20 -29.52 12.01 -9.90
CA CYS A 20 -28.40 11.20 -10.37
C CYS A 20 -28.30 9.90 -9.56
N LEU A 21 -27.87 8.83 -10.21
CA LEU A 21 -27.37 7.65 -9.49
C LEU A 21 -25.99 7.99 -8.92
N TYR A 22 -25.79 7.70 -7.64
CA TYR A 22 -24.55 7.99 -6.94
C TYR A 22 -23.84 6.69 -6.61
N LEU A 23 -22.61 6.56 -7.11
CA LEU A 23 -21.73 5.44 -6.82
C LEU A 23 -20.55 5.95 -6.00
N TRP A 24 -20.46 5.49 -4.75
CA TRP A 24 -19.27 5.70 -3.94
C TRP A 24 -18.20 4.68 -4.33
N LEU A 25 -16.96 5.15 -4.47
CA LEU A 25 -15.82 4.32 -4.84
C LEU A 25 -14.79 4.39 -3.73
N ASP A 26 -14.64 3.29 -3.00
CA ASP A 26 -13.57 3.09 -2.03
C ASP A 26 -12.29 2.63 -2.72
N TYR A 27 -11.21 2.58 -1.96
CA TYR A 27 -9.98 1.94 -2.43
C TYR A 27 -10.24 0.46 -2.75
N PRO A 28 -9.68 -0.06 -3.85
CA PRO A 28 -9.72 -1.48 -4.14
C PRO A 28 -9.08 -2.31 -3.02
N ASN A 29 -9.44 -3.59 -2.97
CA ASN A 29 -8.70 -4.54 -2.18
C ASN A 29 -7.30 -4.78 -2.78
N LEU A 30 -6.44 -5.43 -2.00
CA LEU A 30 -5.04 -5.68 -2.33
C LEU A 30 -4.87 -6.37 -3.69
N GLU A 31 -5.65 -7.42 -3.96
CA GLU A 31 -5.59 -8.17 -5.22
C GLU A 31 -5.99 -7.33 -6.44
N HIS A 32 -7.05 -6.50 -6.31
CA HIS A 32 -7.47 -5.59 -7.36
C HIS A 32 -6.45 -4.48 -7.60
N GLU A 33 -5.88 -3.89 -6.55
CA GLU A 33 -4.84 -2.88 -6.74
C GLU A 33 -3.57 -3.47 -7.37
N LEU A 34 -3.16 -4.68 -6.96
CA LEU A 34 -2.07 -5.40 -7.60
C LEU A 34 -2.34 -5.65 -9.08
N ALA A 35 -3.57 -6.02 -9.45
CA ALA A 35 -3.95 -6.16 -10.85
C ALA A 35 -3.85 -4.83 -11.61
N ILE A 36 -4.27 -3.72 -11.00
CA ILE A 36 -4.16 -2.38 -11.58
C ILE A 36 -2.68 -1.98 -11.77
N VAL A 37 -1.84 -2.15 -10.74
CA VAL A 37 -0.41 -1.83 -10.81
C VAL A 37 0.25 -2.65 -11.92
N ARG A 38 0.00 -3.97 -11.97
CA ARG A 38 0.56 -4.85 -13.01
C ARG A 38 0.06 -4.54 -14.41
N LEU A 39 -1.14 -3.97 -14.56
CA LEU A 39 -1.63 -3.49 -15.85
C LEU A 39 -0.85 -2.27 -16.35
N HIS A 40 -0.42 -1.39 -15.44
CA HIS A 40 0.29 -0.15 -15.77
C HIS A 40 1.82 -0.25 -15.73
N SER A 41 2.36 -1.27 -15.09
CA SER A 41 3.79 -1.55 -14.95
C SER A 41 4.06 -3.06 -15.03
N PRO A 42 3.77 -3.70 -16.19
CA PRO A 42 3.90 -5.14 -16.35
C PRO A 42 5.35 -5.66 -16.25
N GLU A 43 6.34 -4.79 -16.42
CA GLU A 43 7.77 -5.12 -16.34
C GLU A 43 8.29 -5.19 -14.91
N LEU A 44 7.56 -4.63 -13.93
CA LEU A 44 7.95 -4.68 -12.53
C LEU A 44 7.78 -6.11 -11.99
N ASP A 45 8.77 -6.60 -11.24
CA ASP A 45 8.69 -7.92 -10.63
C ASP A 45 7.42 -8.08 -9.78
N ARG A 46 6.80 -9.26 -9.86
CA ARG A 46 5.51 -9.53 -9.21
C ARG A 46 5.61 -9.43 -7.68
N GLN A 47 6.72 -9.86 -7.09
CA GLN A 47 6.90 -9.79 -5.64
C GLN A 47 7.07 -8.34 -5.19
N VAL A 48 7.85 -7.56 -5.92
CA VAL A 48 8.02 -6.11 -5.68
C VAL A 48 6.68 -5.39 -5.82
N ALA A 49 5.91 -5.68 -6.87
CA ALA A 49 4.58 -5.09 -7.07
C ALA A 49 3.62 -5.43 -5.93
N ARG A 50 3.63 -6.69 -5.44
CA ARG A 50 2.80 -7.09 -4.30
C ARG A 50 3.20 -6.36 -3.02
N LYS A 51 4.50 -6.33 -2.72
CA LYS A 51 5.04 -5.64 -1.54
C LYS A 51 4.75 -4.14 -1.58
N LEU A 52 4.84 -3.51 -2.75
CA LEU A 52 4.45 -2.12 -2.96
C LEU A 52 2.99 -1.87 -2.56
N VAL A 53 2.07 -2.71 -3.03
CA VAL A 53 0.65 -2.56 -2.72
C VAL A 53 0.38 -2.80 -1.24
N GLU A 54 1.01 -3.82 -0.63
CA GLU A 54 0.94 -4.07 0.80
C GLU A 54 1.40 -2.83 1.61
N VAL A 55 2.51 -2.22 1.22
CA VAL A 55 3.04 -1.01 1.85
C VAL A 55 2.09 0.17 1.68
N VAL A 56 1.55 0.39 0.47
CA VAL A 56 0.57 1.47 0.23
C VAL A 56 -0.67 1.30 1.10
N HIS A 57 -1.18 0.07 1.23
CA HIS A 57 -2.31 -0.21 2.11
C HIS A 57 -1.99 0.13 3.58
N GLN A 58 -0.81 -0.27 4.08
CA GLN A 58 -0.37 0.10 5.44
C GLN A 58 -0.25 1.61 5.62
N VAL A 59 0.21 2.33 4.60
CA VAL A 59 0.30 3.81 4.64
C VAL A 59 -1.09 4.45 4.70
N ARG A 60 -2.10 3.88 4.01
CA ARG A 60 -3.49 4.38 4.05
C ARG A 60 -4.20 4.14 5.39
N GLU A 61 -3.73 3.19 6.20
CA GLU A 61 -4.24 2.96 7.56
C GLU A 61 -3.78 4.03 8.56
N LEU A 62 -2.80 4.87 8.18
CA LEU A 62 -2.32 5.97 9.01
C LEU A 62 -3.22 7.20 8.87
N ASP A 63 -3.29 8.01 9.93
CA ASP A 63 -3.99 9.29 9.94
C ASP A 63 -3.18 10.36 9.18
N LEU A 64 -3.20 10.27 7.85
CA LEU A 64 -2.48 11.19 6.96
C LEU A 64 -3.39 12.31 6.49
N LYS A 65 -2.80 13.49 6.22
CA LYS A 65 -3.55 14.60 5.61
C LYS A 65 -4.12 14.25 4.26
N LYS A 66 -3.37 13.47 3.50
CA LYS A 66 -3.78 12.94 2.20
C LYS A 66 -3.24 11.52 2.03
N PRO A 67 -4.07 10.49 2.24
CA PRO A 67 -3.71 9.12 1.93
C PRO A 67 -3.33 8.96 0.44
N PRO A 68 -2.38 8.08 0.11
CA PRO A 68 -2.01 7.82 -1.28
C PRO A 68 -3.20 7.26 -2.06
N SER A 69 -3.41 7.77 -3.27
CA SER A 69 -4.35 7.23 -4.26
C SER A 69 -3.71 6.12 -5.09
N ILE A 70 -4.51 5.49 -5.95
CA ILE A 70 -4.04 4.49 -6.91
C ILE A 70 -3.05 5.08 -7.92
N ALA A 71 -3.17 6.37 -8.24
CA ALA A 71 -2.21 7.04 -9.12
C ALA A 71 -0.83 7.09 -8.47
N GLU A 72 -0.76 7.41 -7.18
CA GLU A 72 0.51 7.38 -6.44
C GLU A 72 1.10 5.96 -6.36
N SER A 73 0.30 4.90 -6.24
CA SER A 73 0.78 3.51 -6.31
C SER A 73 1.41 3.17 -7.66
N ILE A 74 0.77 3.58 -8.76
CA ILE A 74 1.27 3.36 -10.13
C ILE A 74 2.56 4.15 -10.36
N ASP A 75 2.62 5.40 -9.90
CA ASP A 75 3.81 6.23 -10.06
C ASP A 75 4.99 5.69 -9.22
N TRP A 76 4.71 5.12 -8.05
CA TRP A 76 5.74 4.49 -7.24
C TRP A 76 6.25 3.19 -7.88
N ALA A 77 5.37 2.38 -8.49
CA ALA A 77 5.79 1.21 -9.26
C ALA A 77 6.73 1.57 -10.41
N ARG A 78 6.43 2.66 -11.14
CA ARG A 78 7.31 3.19 -12.18
C ARG A 78 8.65 3.68 -11.62
N ALA A 79 8.63 4.34 -10.47
CA ALA A 79 9.86 4.78 -9.82
C ALA A 79 10.75 3.57 -9.45
N LEU A 80 10.19 2.55 -8.79
CA LEU A 80 10.93 1.33 -8.44
C LEU A 80 11.52 0.63 -9.67
N LEU A 81 10.77 0.57 -10.77
CA LEU A 81 11.25 0.02 -12.04
C LEU A 81 12.43 0.84 -12.59
N LEU A 82 12.35 2.17 -12.59
CA LEU A 82 13.42 3.06 -13.06
C LEU A 82 14.67 3.01 -12.19
N LEU A 83 14.50 2.78 -10.89
CA LEU A 83 15.58 2.55 -9.94
C LEU A 83 16.21 1.16 -10.07
N GLY A 84 15.58 0.24 -10.81
CA GLY A 84 16.02 -1.16 -10.88
C GLY A 84 15.92 -1.87 -9.54
N ALA A 85 14.92 -1.52 -8.72
CA ALA A 85 14.76 -2.09 -7.39
C ALA A 85 14.26 -3.54 -7.48
N ASP A 86 15.04 -4.47 -6.92
CA ASP A 86 14.69 -5.89 -6.83
C ASP A 86 13.85 -6.21 -5.56
N ASP A 87 13.82 -5.31 -4.58
CA ASP A 87 12.98 -5.39 -3.38
C ASP A 87 12.69 -3.98 -2.82
N ILE A 88 11.77 -3.89 -1.86
CA ILE A 88 11.44 -2.67 -1.09
C ILE A 88 11.92 -2.88 0.35
N ASP A 89 13.19 -2.63 0.59
CA ASP A 89 13.77 -2.57 1.94
C ASP A 89 13.62 -1.17 2.56
N ALA A 90 14.10 -1.01 3.79
CA ALA A 90 14.03 0.26 4.52
C ALA A 90 14.74 1.42 3.79
N GLU A 91 15.86 1.14 3.11
CA GLU A 91 16.61 2.16 2.37
C GLU A 91 15.84 2.61 1.12
N THR A 92 15.43 1.65 0.28
CA THR A 92 14.65 1.90 -0.94
C THR A 92 13.35 2.62 -0.60
N PHE A 93 12.67 2.20 0.48
CA PHE A 93 11.48 2.88 0.97
C PHE A 93 11.77 4.32 1.38
N ALA A 94 12.81 4.57 2.19
CA ALA A 94 13.16 5.92 2.62
C ALA A 94 13.49 6.86 1.45
N GLN A 95 14.16 6.34 0.42
CA GLN A 95 14.50 7.11 -0.78
C GLN A 95 13.29 7.42 -1.66
N THR A 96 12.25 6.57 -1.64
CA THR A 96 11.15 6.63 -2.62
C THR A 96 9.76 6.93 -2.02
N MET A 97 9.58 6.90 -0.70
CA MET A 97 8.28 7.13 -0.03
C MET A 97 7.65 8.50 -0.33
N SER A 98 8.46 9.49 -0.73
CA SER A 98 7.96 10.80 -1.19
C SER A 98 7.12 10.74 -2.47
N VAL A 99 7.21 9.64 -3.23
CA VAL A 99 6.35 9.39 -4.39
C VAL A 99 4.90 9.15 -3.93
N ILE A 100 4.70 8.46 -2.81
CA ILE A 100 3.36 8.14 -2.28
C ILE A 100 2.87 9.11 -1.21
N VAL A 101 3.77 9.79 -0.48
CA VAL A 101 3.42 10.71 0.60
C VAL A 101 3.90 12.12 0.27
N LYS A 102 2.97 13.06 0.13
CA LYS A 102 3.26 14.42 -0.37
C LYS A 102 3.53 15.46 0.72
N HIS A 103 3.08 15.20 1.95
CA HIS A 103 3.22 16.15 3.04
C HIS A 103 4.42 15.80 3.91
N ARG A 104 5.33 16.78 4.11
CA ARG A 104 6.55 16.56 4.90
C ARG A 104 6.27 16.11 6.34
N THR A 105 5.20 16.61 6.94
CA THR A 105 4.75 16.21 8.29
C THR A 105 4.30 14.75 8.36
N ASP A 106 3.81 14.22 7.24
CA ASP A 106 3.34 12.84 7.13
C ASP A 106 4.51 11.89 6.82
N LEU A 107 5.56 12.37 6.12
CA LEU A 107 6.76 11.58 5.82
C LEU A 107 7.44 11.04 7.08
N ASP A 108 7.62 11.88 8.10
CA ASP A 108 8.26 11.47 9.36
C ASP A 108 7.43 10.37 10.06
N THR A 109 6.11 10.51 10.05
CA THR A 109 5.17 9.54 10.63
C THR A 109 5.22 8.21 9.88
N VAL A 110 5.21 8.27 8.55
CA VAL A 110 5.25 7.09 7.67
C VAL A 110 6.58 6.35 7.81
N ALA A 111 7.71 7.07 7.81
CA ALA A 111 9.03 6.49 8.01
C ALA A 111 9.11 5.72 9.34
N ALA A 112 8.60 6.31 10.43
CA ALA A 112 8.64 5.71 11.76
C ALA A 112 7.70 4.50 11.92
N ARG A 113 6.58 4.44 11.19
CA ARG A 113 5.55 3.40 11.37
C ARG A 113 5.63 2.26 10.36
N VAL A 114 6.09 2.56 9.15
CA VAL A 114 6.13 1.62 8.02
C VAL A 114 7.57 1.23 7.69
N GLY A 115 8.50 2.20 7.66
CA GLY A 115 9.91 1.92 7.34
C GLY A 115 10.56 0.92 8.30
N VAL A 116 10.18 0.95 9.58
CA VAL A 116 10.69 0.01 10.61
C VAL A 116 10.24 -1.44 10.37
N LYS A 117 9.09 -1.66 9.72
CA LYS A 117 8.59 -3.01 9.40
C LYS A 117 9.29 -3.62 8.18
N LEU A 118 10.00 -2.81 7.40
CA LEU A 118 10.72 -3.23 6.20
C LEU A 118 12.20 -3.52 6.49
N ASP A 119 12.61 -3.44 7.76
CA ASP A 119 13.95 -3.79 8.20
C ASP A 119 14.07 -5.33 8.28
N PRO A 120 15.01 -5.97 7.55
CA PRO A 120 15.16 -7.43 7.53
C PRO A 120 15.38 -8.07 8.92
N ALA A 121 15.83 -7.31 9.92
CA ALA A 121 15.94 -7.78 11.30
C ALA A 121 14.57 -8.05 11.96
N ALA A 122 13.50 -7.36 11.53
CA ALA A 122 12.16 -7.54 12.07
C ALA A 122 11.47 -8.81 11.52
N ASP A 123 11.71 -9.14 10.24
CA ASP A 123 11.16 -10.35 9.61
C ASP A 123 11.78 -11.64 10.18
N ALA A 124 13.08 -11.63 10.51
CA ALA A 124 13.74 -12.75 11.17
C ALA A 124 13.18 -13.04 12.58
N ALA A 125 12.78 -12.00 13.32
CA ALA A 125 12.17 -12.15 14.65
C ALA A 125 10.73 -12.70 14.57
N HIS A 126 9.97 -12.32 13.54
CA HIS A 126 8.61 -12.85 13.34
C HIS A 126 8.65 -14.33 12.91
N ALA A 127 9.56 -14.71 12.00
CA ALA A 127 9.77 -16.09 11.59
C ALA A 127 10.23 -17.01 12.73
N ALA A 128 11.07 -16.53 13.65
CA ALA A 128 11.52 -17.30 14.81
C ALA A 128 10.41 -17.56 15.84
N SER A 129 9.39 -16.69 15.93
CA SER A 129 8.25 -16.87 16.84
C SER A 129 7.18 -17.85 16.35
N ALA A 130 7.19 -18.18 15.05
CA ALA A 130 6.24 -19.11 14.43
C ALA A 130 6.70 -20.59 14.45
N GLY A 131 7.89 -20.87 14.97
CA GLY A 131 8.47 -22.22 15.04
C GLY A 131 8.62 -22.72 16.47
N HIS A 132 7.55 -23.25 17.07
CA HIS A 132 7.69 -24.18 18.19
C HIS A 132 7.43 -25.60 17.68
N PRO A 133 8.43 -26.48 17.61
CA PRO A 133 8.20 -27.90 17.33
C PRO A 133 7.60 -28.50 18.61
N GLY A 134 6.36 -28.96 18.54
CA GLY A 134 5.79 -29.83 19.56
C GLY A 134 6.62 -31.10 19.66
N SER A 135 7.35 -31.26 20.76
CA SER A 135 8.04 -32.50 21.12
C SER A 135 7.05 -33.66 21.23
N PRO A 136 7.43 -34.90 20.89
CA PRO A 136 6.56 -36.06 20.99
C PRO A 136 6.39 -36.46 22.45
N SER A 137 5.15 -36.61 22.90
CA SER A 137 4.84 -37.30 24.15
C SER A 137 5.15 -38.79 23.96
N ALA A 138 6.17 -39.23 24.69
CA ALA A 138 6.38 -40.60 25.08
C ALA A 138 5.46 -40.91 26.27
N ASP A 139 4.69 -41.97 26.17
CA ASP A 139 4.16 -42.84 27.23
C ASP A 139 3.18 -43.81 26.55
N ALA A 140 3.02 -45.08 26.89
CA ALA A 140 3.77 -46.10 27.61
C ALA A 140 2.84 -47.34 27.52
N ALA A 141 3.43 -48.53 27.42
CA ALA A 141 2.93 -49.84 27.86
C ALA A 141 1.45 -50.23 27.61
#